data_AF-F0YFA4-F1
#
_entry.id   AF-F0YFA4-F1
#
_cell.length_a   1.000
_cell.length_b   1.000
_cell.length_c   1.000
_cell.angle_alpha   90.00
_cell.angle_beta   90.00
_cell.angle_gamma   90.00
#
_symmetry.space_group_name_H-M   'P 1'
#
loop_
_entity.id
_entity.type
_entity.pdbx_description
1 polymer ?
#
loop_
_entity_poly.entity_id
_entity_poly.type
_entity_poly.pdbx_seq_one_letter_code
_entity_poly.pdbx_strand_id
1 'polypeptide(L)'
;KSAVPRRTEKPVMGLKTSKNFITANAVEAILQVPTVKYTAEPDYLKKADYAQVPAYLGQVKEEIRRENEMIDAYVKEQMGLNTEEKEDLSELLADDERSRLISALKRKWDAVNAKYQKMTHNVNLDTVGKVKRKESMEKELKQLEADIGKLEK
;
A
#
# COMPACT_ATOMS: atom_id res chain seq x y z
N LYS A 1 44.45 -53.69 10.40
CA LYS A 1 44.95 -53.72 9.00
C LYS A 1 45.26 -55.16 8.65
N SER A 2 44.74 -55.70 7.55
CA SER A 2 45.14 -57.03 7.07
C SER A 2 46.64 -57.04 6.76
N ALA A 3 47.32 -58.14 7.08
CA ALA A 3 48.76 -58.26 6.83
C ALA A 3 49.03 -58.26 5.32
N VAL A 4 50.10 -57.57 4.91
CA VAL A 4 50.49 -57.50 3.49
C VAL A 4 51.06 -58.87 3.08
N PRO A 5 50.65 -59.44 1.93
CA PRO A 5 51.15 -60.74 1.46
C PRO A 5 52.67 -60.75 1.35
N ARG A 6 53.29 -61.89 1.68
CA ARG A 6 54.75 -62.04 1.61
C ARG A 6 55.19 -62.23 0.15
N ARG A 7 56.42 -61.84 -0.20
CA ARG A 7 56.97 -61.97 -1.57
C ARG A 7 56.90 -63.40 -2.15
N THR A 8 56.87 -64.42 -1.28
CA THR A 8 56.80 -65.84 -1.65
C THR A 8 55.38 -66.39 -1.73
N GLU A 9 54.38 -65.62 -1.31
CA GLU A 9 52.98 -66.03 -1.28
C GLU A 9 52.37 -65.78 -2.66
N LYS A 10 52.04 -66.87 -3.36
CA LYS A 10 51.42 -66.78 -4.69
C LYS A 10 49.94 -66.46 -4.51
N PRO A 11 49.38 -65.49 -5.23
CA PRO A 11 47.95 -65.20 -5.17
C PRO A 11 47.15 -66.43 -5.61
N VAL A 12 45.90 -66.52 -5.16
CA VAL A 12 44.99 -67.60 -5.60
C VAL A 12 44.75 -67.44 -7.10
N MET A 13 45.42 -68.27 -7.89
CA MET A 13 45.33 -68.27 -9.35
C MET A 13 44.18 -69.16 -9.81
N GLY A 14 43.51 -68.77 -10.91
CA GLY A 14 42.49 -69.62 -11.55
C GLY A 14 41.09 -69.50 -10.96
N LEU A 15 40.77 -68.40 -10.28
CA LEU A 15 39.39 -68.05 -9.92
C LEU A 15 38.57 -67.91 -11.21
N LYS A 16 37.78 -68.95 -11.52
CA LYS A 16 36.83 -68.95 -12.63
C LYS A 16 35.44 -68.77 -12.04
N THR A 17 34.69 -67.81 -12.58
CA THR A 17 33.29 -67.65 -12.22
C THR A 17 32.45 -68.69 -12.96
N SER A 18 31.47 -69.28 -12.28
CA SER A 18 30.44 -70.14 -12.89
C SER A 18 29.31 -69.33 -13.53
N LYS A 19 29.38 -67.99 -13.47
CA LYS A 19 28.35 -67.11 -14.02
C LYS A 19 28.33 -67.19 -15.54
N ASN A 20 27.18 -67.55 -16.10
CA ASN A 20 26.94 -67.44 -17.53
C ASN A 20 26.62 -65.98 -17.89
N PHE A 21 27.61 -65.29 -18.46
CA PHE A 21 27.48 -63.88 -18.84
C PHE A 21 26.50 -63.65 -19.99
N ILE A 22 26.25 -64.65 -20.85
CA ILE A 22 25.30 -64.51 -21.96
C ILE A 22 23.89 -64.39 -21.40
N THR A 23 23.50 -65.31 -20.52
CA THR A 23 22.16 -65.30 -19.91
C THR A 23 22.00 -64.13 -18.93
N ALA A 24 23.04 -63.79 -18.17
CA ALA A 24 22.99 -62.69 -17.23
C ALA A 24 22.83 -61.33 -17.93
N ASN A 25 23.62 -61.08 -18.99
CA ASN A 25 23.54 -59.83 -19.74
C ASN A 25 22.20 -59.74 -20.51
N ALA A 26 21.68 -60.87 -21.01
CA ALA A 26 20.37 -60.90 -21.65
C ALA A 26 19.24 -60.54 -20.67
N VAL A 27 19.25 -61.11 -19.46
CA VAL A 27 18.27 -60.78 -18.42
C VAL A 27 18.41 -59.32 -17.97
N GLU A 28 19.64 -58.83 -17.79
CA GLU A 28 19.90 -57.44 -17.42
C GLU A 28 19.37 -56.45 -18.47
N ALA A 29 19.61 -56.72 -19.76
CA ALA A 29 19.09 -55.90 -20.85
C ALA A 29 17.56 -55.94 -20.95
N ILE A 30 16.94 -57.11 -20.72
CA ILE A 30 15.47 -57.25 -20.74
C ILE A 30 14.82 -56.50 -19.56
N LEU A 31 15.45 -56.54 -18.38
CA LEU A 31 14.95 -55.87 -17.19
C LEU A 31 15.29 -54.37 -17.16
N GLN A 32 16.16 -53.90 -18.05
CA GLN A 32 16.58 -52.51 -18.10
C GLN A 32 15.42 -51.62 -18.57
N VAL A 33 14.97 -50.73 -17.70
CA VAL A 33 14.00 -49.70 -18.07
C VAL A 33 14.73 -48.61 -18.87
N PRO A 34 14.21 -48.19 -20.05
CA PRO A 34 14.82 -47.14 -20.85
C PRO A 34 14.91 -45.83 -20.06
N THR A 35 16.09 -45.21 -20.07
CA THR A 35 16.39 -43.97 -19.35
C THR A 35 16.00 -42.71 -20.12
N VAL A 36 15.60 -42.84 -21.38
CA VAL A 36 15.19 -41.71 -22.23
C VAL A 36 13.83 -41.21 -21.75
N LYS A 37 13.89 -40.30 -20.78
CA LYS A 37 12.76 -39.45 -20.42
C LYS A 37 12.63 -38.43 -21.54
N TYR A 38 11.71 -38.66 -22.48
CA TYR A 38 11.18 -37.56 -23.27
C TYR A 38 10.61 -36.56 -22.26
N THR A 39 11.31 -35.45 -22.05
CA THR A 39 10.78 -34.35 -21.24
C THR A 39 9.66 -33.74 -22.07
N ALA A 40 8.46 -34.29 -21.94
CA ALA A 40 7.26 -33.60 -22.37
C ALA A 40 7.31 -32.21 -21.75
N GLU A 41 7.08 -31.17 -22.56
CA GLU A 41 7.03 -29.81 -22.05
C GLU A 41 6.06 -29.78 -20.85
N PRO A 42 6.48 -29.25 -19.70
CA PRO A 42 5.67 -29.30 -18.50
C PRO A 42 4.35 -28.56 -18.75
N ASP A 43 3.23 -29.25 -18.53
CA ASP A 43 1.91 -28.67 -18.63
C ASP A 43 1.65 -27.76 -17.42
N TYR A 44 1.86 -26.45 -17.60
CA TYR A 44 1.70 -25.45 -16.55
C TYR A 44 0.24 -25.27 -16.08
N LEU A 45 -0.76 -25.76 -16.84
CA LEU A 45 -2.17 -25.75 -16.43
C LEU A 45 -2.47 -26.85 -15.41
N LYS A 46 -1.70 -27.95 -15.42
CA LYS A 46 -1.88 -29.09 -14.50
C LYS A 46 -1.07 -28.96 -13.21
N LYS A 47 -0.63 -27.74 -12.88
CA LYS A 47 0.10 -27.49 -11.62
C LYS A 47 -0.84 -27.72 -10.43
N ALA A 48 -0.38 -28.43 -9.40
CA ALA A 48 -1.21 -28.78 -8.23
C ALA A 48 -1.71 -27.55 -7.45
N ASP A 49 -0.94 -26.46 -7.47
CA ASP A 49 -1.22 -25.17 -6.85
C ASP A 49 -1.63 -24.10 -7.89
N TYR A 50 -2.10 -24.52 -9.07
CA TYR A 50 -2.68 -23.60 -10.04
C TYR A 50 -3.85 -22.84 -9.40
N ALA A 51 -3.88 -21.52 -9.62
CA ALA A 51 -4.85 -20.58 -9.04
C ALA A 51 -4.86 -20.51 -7.49
N GLN A 52 -3.92 -21.15 -6.79
CA GLN A 52 -3.76 -21.02 -5.35
C GLN A 52 -2.76 -19.91 -5.02
N VAL A 53 -3.04 -19.15 -3.97
CA VAL A 53 -2.15 -18.10 -3.48
C VAL A 53 -0.99 -18.75 -2.71
N PRO A 54 0.27 -18.52 -3.09
CA PRO A 54 1.41 -19.06 -2.36
C PRO A 54 1.45 -18.60 -0.89
N ALA A 55 1.80 -19.52 0.02
CA ALA A 55 1.81 -19.27 1.46
C ALA A 55 2.72 -18.10 1.89
N TYR A 56 3.83 -17.88 1.18
CA TYR A 56 4.78 -16.80 1.50
C TYR A 56 4.16 -15.41 1.34
N LEU A 57 3.17 -15.22 0.45
CA LEU A 57 2.54 -13.92 0.25
C LEU A 57 1.75 -13.45 1.48
N GLY A 58 1.28 -14.37 2.33
CA GLY A 58 0.67 -14.02 3.62
C GLY A 58 1.69 -13.42 4.58
N GLN A 59 2.90 -13.99 4.62
CA GLN A 59 4.01 -13.51 5.46
C GLN A 59 4.45 -12.12 4.99
N VAL A 60 4.65 -11.93 3.68
CA VAL A 60 5.03 -10.64 3.09
C VAL A 60 3.98 -9.56 3.37
N LYS A 61 2.69 -9.88 3.27
CA LYS A 61 1.62 -8.91 3.62
C LYS A 61 1.67 -8.48 5.08
N GLU A 62 1.94 -9.40 5.97
CA GLU A 62 2.04 -9.11 7.41
C GLU A 62 3.31 -8.31 7.73
N GLU A 63 4.42 -8.59 7.06
CA GLU A 63 5.66 -7.80 7.14
C GLU A 63 5.43 -6.36 6.67
N ILE A 64 4.83 -6.18 5.48
CA ILE A 64 4.50 -4.84 4.94
C ILE A 64 3.57 -4.09 5.89
N ARG A 65 2.55 -4.76 6.44
CA ARG A 65 1.63 -4.14 7.41
C ARG A 65 2.38 -3.63 8.63
N ARG A 66 3.21 -4.50 9.23
CA ARG A 66 4.00 -4.14 10.42
C ARG A 66 4.98 -3.00 10.13
N GLU A 67 5.64 -3.03 8.97
CA GLU A 67 6.56 -1.97 8.57
C GLU A 67 5.84 -0.64 8.39
N ASN A 68 4.68 -0.63 7.72
CA ASN A 68 3.87 0.57 7.58
C ASN A 68 3.41 1.12 8.93
N GLU A 69 2.97 0.26 9.87
CA GLU A 69 2.60 0.68 11.22
C GLU A 69 3.78 1.31 11.97
N MET A 70 4.99 0.76 11.83
CA MET A 70 6.20 1.33 12.42
C MET A 70 6.57 2.68 11.78
N ILE A 71 6.47 2.79 10.45
CA ILE A 71 6.73 4.04 9.73
C ILE A 71 5.71 5.10 10.15
N ASP A 72 4.42 4.76 10.21
CA ASP A 72 3.36 5.67 10.62
C ASP A 72 3.57 6.15 12.05
N ALA A 73 3.96 5.26 12.97
CA ALA A 73 4.30 5.62 14.35
C ALA A 73 5.52 6.55 14.41
N TYR A 74 6.58 6.24 13.67
CA TYR A 74 7.81 7.05 13.61
C TYR A 74 7.57 8.43 13.01
N VAL A 75 6.83 8.50 11.90
CA VAL A 75 6.45 9.76 11.26
C VAL A 75 5.57 10.59 12.21
N LYS A 76 4.62 9.95 12.90
CA LYS A 76 3.77 10.62 13.88
C LYS A 76 4.58 11.20 15.05
N GLU A 77 5.55 10.45 15.56
CA GLU A 77 6.45 10.91 16.62
C GLU A 77 7.35 12.06 16.15
N GLN A 78 7.96 11.95 14.97
CA GLN A 78 8.89 12.96 14.44
C GLN A 78 8.19 14.25 13.98
N MET A 79 6.95 14.15 13.47
CA MET A 79 6.13 15.31 13.12
C MET A 79 5.52 16.00 14.35
N GLY A 80 5.77 15.50 15.57
CA GLY A 80 5.21 16.08 16.80
C GLY A 80 3.70 15.88 16.93
N LEU A 81 3.09 14.96 16.16
CA LEU A 81 1.68 14.57 16.29
C LEU A 81 1.46 13.60 17.47
N ASN A 82 2.17 13.82 18.58
CA ASN A 82 1.78 13.30 19.90
C ASN A 82 0.69 14.17 20.55
N THR A 83 0.22 15.20 19.87
CA THR A 83 -0.93 15.99 20.28
C THR A 83 -2.17 15.36 19.66
N GLU A 84 -3.07 14.83 20.49
CA GLU A 84 -4.52 15.11 20.63
C GLU A 84 -5.35 15.68 19.45
N GLU A 85 -4.79 15.99 18.27
CA GLU A 85 -5.45 16.70 17.17
C GLU A 85 -6.24 15.81 16.20
N LYS A 86 -6.35 14.49 16.46
CA LYS A 86 -7.34 13.65 15.76
C LYS A 86 -8.71 13.63 16.44
N GLU A 87 -8.85 14.20 17.62
CA GLU A 87 -10.18 14.45 18.20
C GLU A 87 -10.75 15.82 17.79
N ASP A 88 -9.92 16.75 17.29
CA ASP A 88 -10.35 18.10 16.89
C ASP A 88 -11.03 18.20 15.51
N LEU A 89 -11.28 17.08 14.82
CA LEU A 89 -11.91 17.13 13.49
C LEU A 89 -13.42 16.92 13.45
N SER A 90 -14.10 16.60 14.55
CA SER A 90 -15.57 16.53 14.51
C SER A 90 -16.23 16.34 15.89
N GLU A 91 -16.14 17.33 16.78
CA GLU A 91 -17.40 17.69 17.43
C GLU A 91 -18.25 18.33 16.33
N LEU A 92 -19.15 17.54 15.75
CA LEU A 92 -20.18 18.05 14.84
C LEU A 92 -20.85 19.21 15.56
N LEU A 93 -20.55 20.45 15.15
CA LEU A 93 -21.26 21.64 15.60
C LEU A 93 -22.75 21.30 15.60
N ALA A 94 -23.37 21.36 16.78
CA ALA A 94 -24.77 21.00 16.89
C ALA A 94 -25.60 21.84 15.90
N ASP A 95 -26.60 21.22 15.27
CA ASP A 95 -27.34 21.85 14.17
C ASP A 95 -27.95 23.21 14.56
N ASP A 96 -28.24 23.40 15.85
CA ASP A 96 -28.73 24.65 16.41
C ASP A 96 -27.64 25.74 16.47
N GLU A 97 -26.42 25.39 16.89
CA GLU A 97 -25.27 26.30 16.89
C GLU A 97 -24.88 26.71 15.47
N ARG A 98 -24.85 25.75 14.54
CA ARG A 98 -24.64 26.01 13.11
C ARG A 98 -25.69 26.98 12.56
N SER A 99 -26.96 26.76 12.86
CA SER A 99 -28.06 27.63 12.42
C SER A 99 -27.99 29.04 13.00
N ARG A 100 -27.60 29.17 14.28
CA ARG A 100 -27.38 30.47 14.93
C ARG A 100 -26.21 31.21 14.30
N LEU A 101 -25.11 30.51 14.00
CA LEU A 101 -23.93 31.08 13.37
C LEU A 101 -24.23 31.58 11.95
N ILE A 102 -24.91 30.77 11.14
CA ILE A 102 -25.37 31.18 9.79
C ILE A 102 -26.27 32.41 9.88
N SER A 103 -27.20 32.46 10.82
CA SER A 103 -28.10 33.60 11.01
C SER A 103 -27.34 34.88 11.39
N ALA A 104 -26.33 34.77 12.26
CA ALA A 104 -25.48 35.90 12.63
C ALA A 104 -24.62 36.39 11.46
N LEU A 105 -24.06 35.48 10.66
CA LEU A 105 -23.30 35.81 9.45
C LEU A 105 -24.17 36.49 8.39
N LYS A 106 -25.39 36.00 8.16
CA LYS A 106 -26.37 36.63 7.26
C LYS A 106 -26.72 38.05 7.71
N ARG A 107 -26.96 38.28 9.01
CA ARG A 107 -27.17 39.64 9.57
C ARG A 107 -25.97 40.56 9.34
N LYS A 108 -24.76 40.04 9.50
CA LYS A 108 -23.54 40.81 9.25
C LYS A 108 -23.42 41.16 7.75
N TRP A 109 -23.70 40.22 6.87
CA TRP A 109 -23.75 40.45 5.42
C TRP A 109 -24.78 41.52 5.06
N ASP A 110 -26.01 41.46 5.61
CA ASP A 110 -27.05 42.47 5.38
C ASP A 110 -26.59 43.88 5.80
N ALA A 111 -25.94 43.99 6.96
CA ALA A 111 -25.45 45.27 7.48
C ALA A 111 -24.32 45.87 6.60
N VAL A 112 -23.39 45.03 6.13
CA VAL A 112 -22.30 45.47 5.24
C VAL A 112 -22.85 45.79 3.85
N ASN A 113 -23.73 44.95 3.32
CA ASN A 113 -24.37 45.15 2.02
C ASN A 113 -25.21 46.44 2.03
N ALA A 114 -25.98 46.72 3.08
CA ALA A 114 -26.72 47.98 3.21
C ALA A 114 -25.80 49.22 3.16
N LYS A 115 -24.60 49.14 3.76
CA LYS A 115 -23.59 50.21 3.66
C LYS A 115 -22.98 50.28 2.26
N TYR A 116 -22.73 49.13 1.63
CA TYR A 116 -22.21 49.04 0.28
C TYR A 116 -23.17 49.65 -0.74
N GLN A 117 -24.47 49.28 -0.70
CA GLN A 117 -25.51 49.82 -1.58
C GLN A 117 -25.71 51.34 -1.42
N LYS A 118 -25.52 51.88 -0.21
CA LYS A 118 -25.49 53.33 -0.01
C LYS A 118 -24.28 53.99 -0.68
N MET A 119 -23.24 53.25 -1.03
CA MET A 119 -22.06 53.76 -1.74
C MET A 119 -22.13 53.56 -3.25
N THR A 120 -22.89 52.58 -3.75
CA THR A 120 -22.89 52.16 -5.17
C THR A 120 -23.38 53.24 -6.14
N HIS A 121 -24.24 54.15 -5.71
CA HIS A 121 -24.71 55.27 -6.54
C HIS A 121 -23.64 56.35 -6.79
N ASN A 122 -22.50 56.31 -6.09
CA ASN A 122 -21.39 57.23 -6.33
C ASN A 122 -20.61 56.79 -7.57
N VAL A 123 -20.93 57.40 -8.72
CA VAL A 123 -20.30 57.10 -10.02
C VAL A 123 -18.81 57.46 -10.05
N ASN A 124 -18.42 58.54 -9.36
CA ASN A 124 -17.02 58.98 -9.26
C ASN A 124 -16.49 58.84 -7.83
N LEU A 125 -15.46 58.01 -7.66
CA LEU A 125 -14.77 57.81 -6.38
C LEU A 125 -13.50 58.67 -6.35
N ASP A 126 -13.67 59.99 -6.23
CA ASP A 126 -12.59 60.97 -6.43
C ASP A 126 -11.45 60.93 -5.39
N THR A 127 -11.65 60.22 -4.27
CA THR A 127 -10.64 60.13 -3.20
C THR A 127 -10.23 58.69 -2.95
N VAL A 128 -8.94 58.48 -2.70
CA VAL A 128 -8.35 57.18 -2.34
C VAL A 128 -9.10 56.53 -1.16
N GLY A 129 -9.56 57.35 -0.21
CA GLY A 129 -10.35 56.87 0.94
C GLY A 129 -11.75 56.37 0.58
N LYS A 130 -12.39 56.88 -0.49
CA LYS A 130 -13.67 56.34 -1.00
C LYS A 130 -13.45 54.99 -1.69
N VAL A 131 -12.41 54.88 -2.52
CA VAL A 131 -12.02 53.63 -3.21
C VAL A 131 -11.70 52.54 -2.19
N LYS A 132 -10.82 52.80 -1.23
CA LYS A 132 -10.41 51.83 -0.21
C LYS A 132 -11.58 51.33 0.64
N ARG A 133 -12.53 52.21 0.98
CA ARG A 133 -13.75 51.81 1.71
C ARG A 133 -14.62 50.86 0.88
N LYS A 134 -14.79 51.13 -0.41
CA LYS A 134 -15.53 50.26 -1.32
C LYS A 134 -14.87 48.89 -1.45
N GLU A 135 -13.58 48.86 -1.73
CA GLU A 135 -12.80 47.61 -1.85
C GLU A 135 -12.84 46.78 -0.55
N SER A 136 -12.75 47.44 0.61
CA SER A 136 -12.86 46.76 1.91
C SER A 136 -14.23 46.12 2.11
N MET A 137 -15.31 46.79 1.72
CA MET A 137 -16.67 46.24 1.80
C MET A 137 -16.86 45.08 0.82
N GLU A 138 -16.33 45.17 -0.40
CA GLU A 138 -16.39 44.08 -1.39
C GLU A 138 -15.62 42.85 -0.92
N LYS A 139 -14.44 43.05 -0.34
CA LYS A 139 -13.65 41.96 0.25
C LYS A 139 -14.38 41.31 1.42
N GLU A 140 -14.98 42.10 2.30
CA GLU A 140 -15.75 41.59 3.44
C GLU A 140 -17.00 40.82 3.00
N LEU A 141 -17.75 41.33 2.00
CA LEU A 141 -18.91 40.62 1.43
C LEU A 141 -18.51 39.27 0.83
N LYS A 142 -17.44 39.24 0.03
CA LYS A 142 -16.92 38.00 -0.57
C LYS A 142 -16.48 36.98 0.48
N GLN A 143 -15.88 37.45 1.58
CA GLN A 143 -15.49 36.57 2.68
C GLN A 143 -16.72 35.99 3.39
N LEU A 144 -17.72 36.83 3.71
CA LEU A 144 -18.96 36.39 4.35
C LEU A 144 -19.72 35.38 3.50
N GLU A 145 -19.78 35.57 2.17
CA GLU A 145 -20.38 34.62 1.25
C GLU A 145 -19.66 33.26 1.24
N ALA A 146 -18.31 33.27 1.26
CA ALA A 146 -17.52 32.05 1.33
C ALA A 146 -17.72 31.31 2.67
N ASP A 147 -17.76 32.05 3.78
CA ASP A 147 -17.93 31.47 5.12
C ASP A 147 -19.34 30.89 5.32
N ILE A 148 -20.38 31.58 4.82
CA ILE A 148 -21.75 31.04 4.79
C ILE A 148 -21.81 29.78 3.92
N GLY A 149 -21.20 29.78 2.74
CA GLY A 149 -21.21 28.63 1.83
C GLY A 149 -20.45 27.40 2.34
N LYS A 150 -19.45 27.59 3.22
CA LYS A 150 -18.79 26.47 3.92
C LYS A 150 -19.68 25.89 5.01
N LEU A 151 -20.41 26.74 5.72
CA LEU A 151 -21.28 26.33 6.82
C LEU A 151 -22.63 25.80 6.36
N GLU A 152 -23.10 26.11 5.16
CA GLU A 152 -24.39 25.64 4.62
C GLU A 152 -24.29 24.26 3.93
N LYS A 153 -23.09 23.87 3.50
CA LYS A 153 -22.76 22.49 3.09
C LYS A 153 -22.72 21.55 4.28
#